data_AF-A0A4Z0JE89-F1
#
_entry.id   AF-A0A4Z0JE89-F1
#
_cell.length_a   1.000
_cell.length_b   1.000
_cell.length_c   1.000
_cell.angle_alpha   90.00
_cell.angle_beta   90.00
_cell.angle_gamma   90.00
#
_symmetry.space_group_name_H-M   'P 1'
#
loop_
_entity.id
_entity.type
_entity.pdbx_description
1 polymer ?
#
loop_
_entity_poly.entity_id
_entity_poly.type
_entity_poly.pdbx_seq_one_letter_code
_entity_poly.pdbx_strand_id
1 'polypeptide(L)'
;MSKKYQTFTNDDVNRLEEQVYQLDQNYRWNIPDYSWDIQHAQMLNKIPIEEVADHMRLLIGAKLSMEKLHSGFKGSVNQYRNQYKQTIQQFDEEFSKYKRARCHPNEIAYRNNHDGNLPKTLPIDYGDKHFALRGYLIYALILFAYKVLGWFGVAGSPLFIMTALFTRLFFWVITIFLFLALFRLPISQPLASYRNKEILGQKQRILDRDKEFCKKNNLNDQTLDNEFQYSYSLAIANTMYAEKVQKEKDWVETRLNAYYAIVMDNVIYLPPEQTSNMNRLVGIYGALLNGVSTWQAAYEHVSADERFQKMTNSIVDAINNADSNVIDAVNDARDTITSKLEETDENIRNLNSSIDRQTAAIDYWNQEQSEIAAAQAGIMYDTNRRIKEMSNRYKN
;
A
#
# COMPACT_ATOMS: atom_id res chain seq x y z
N MET A 1 -11.43 27.07 28.84
CA MET A 1 -12.26 26.78 27.64
C MET A 1 -11.78 25.47 27.04
N SER A 2 -12.61 24.42 27.11
CA SER A 2 -12.33 23.15 26.43
C SER A 2 -12.37 23.41 24.92
N LYS A 3 -11.23 23.29 24.22
CA LYS A 3 -11.24 23.19 22.76
C LYS A 3 -12.06 21.95 22.43
N LYS A 4 -13.28 22.13 21.91
CA LYS A 4 -14.02 21.04 21.26
C LYS A 4 -13.10 20.48 20.19
N TYR A 5 -12.62 19.25 20.37
CA TYR A 5 -11.92 18.54 19.32
C TYR A 5 -12.88 18.44 18.14
N GLN A 6 -12.50 19.04 17.01
CA GLN A 6 -13.27 18.98 15.79
C GLN A 6 -13.16 17.56 15.26
N THR A 7 -14.28 16.85 15.18
CA THR A 7 -14.32 15.50 14.62
C THR A 7 -14.37 15.61 13.10
N PHE A 8 -13.43 14.97 12.41
CA PHE A 8 -13.40 14.93 10.95
C PHE A 8 -14.19 13.73 10.42
N THR A 9 -14.95 13.99 9.36
CA THR A 9 -15.66 12.96 8.59
C THR A 9 -14.79 12.43 7.45
N ASN A 10 -15.24 11.37 6.78
CA ASN A 10 -14.57 10.85 5.59
C ASN A 10 -14.56 11.89 4.44
N ASP A 11 -15.62 12.70 4.34
CA ASP A 11 -15.69 13.76 3.34
C ASP A 11 -14.67 14.87 3.59
N ASP A 12 -14.39 15.18 4.87
CA ASP A 12 -13.35 16.13 5.24
C ASP A 12 -11.95 15.58 4.90
N VAL A 13 -11.73 14.27 5.11
CA VAL A 13 -10.51 13.58 4.70
C VAL A 13 -10.32 13.66 3.19
N ASN A 14 -11.36 13.36 2.40
CA ASN A 14 -11.30 13.44 0.94
C ASN A 14 -11.01 14.86 0.43
N ARG A 15 -11.63 15.87 1.05
CA ARG A 15 -11.36 17.28 0.74
C ARG A 15 -9.93 17.68 1.05
N LEU A 16 -9.39 17.22 2.19
CA LEU A 16 -8.01 17.49 2.56
C LEU A 16 -7.03 16.82 1.59
N GLU A 17 -7.30 15.60 1.15
CA GLU A 17 -6.51 14.90 0.13
C GLU A 17 -6.50 15.67 -1.21
N GLU A 18 -7.63 16.24 -1.60
CA GLU A 18 -7.70 17.11 -2.79
C GLU A 18 -6.84 18.37 -2.62
N GLN A 19 -6.87 19.01 -1.45
CA GLN A 19 -6.02 20.16 -1.15
C GLN A 19 -4.53 19.81 -1.16
N VAL A 20 -4.17 18.64 -0.65
CA VAL A 20 -2.79 18.12 -0.70
C VAL A 20 -2.34 17.90 -2.13
N TYR A 21 -3.21 17.33 -2.97
CA TYR A 21 -2.94 17.16 -4.40
C TYR A 21 -2.76 18.51 -5.12
N GLN A 22 -3.61 19.49 -4.82
CA GLN A 22 -3.48 20.85 -5.36
C GLN A 22 -2.18 21.53 -4.90
N LEU A 23 -1.75 21.30 -3.66
CA LEU A 23 -0.46 21.80 -3.18
C LEU A 23 0.69 21.09 -3.87
N ASP A 24 0.65 19.78 -4.06
CA ASP A 24 1.69 19.00 -4.78
C ASP A 24 1.88 19.47 -6.23
N GLN A 25 0.81 19.89 -6.90
CA GLN A 25 0.82 20.40 -8.27
C GLN A 25 1.00 21.93 -8.37
N ASN A 26 1.31 22.59 -7.26
CA ASN A 26 1.38 24.04 -7.23
C ASN A 26 2.54 24.58 -8.07
N TYR A 27 2.28 25.57 -8.93
CA TYR A 27 3.31 26.18 -9.78
C TYR A 27 4.48 26.77 -8.97
N ARG A 28 4.24 27.15 -7.70
CA ARG A 28 5.28 27.68 -6.79
C ARG A 28 6.42 26.71 -6.56
N TRP A 29 6.30 25.41 -6.86
CA TRP A 29 7.43 24.47 -6.79
C TRP A 29 8.50 24.71 -7.87
N ASN A 30 8.14 25.45 -8.92
CA ASN A 30 8.98 25.72 -10.06
C ASN A 30 9.51 27.16 -10.04
N ILE A 31 10.54 27.40 -10.84
CA ILE A 31 11.02 28.76 -11.09
C ILE A 31 9.97 29.44 -11.96
N PRO A 32 9.54 30.66 -11.60
CA PRO A 32 8.55 31.41 -12.36
C PRO A 32 9.12 31.86 -13.69
N ASP A 33 8.25 32.01 -14.69
CA ASP A 33 8.62 32.69 -15.92
C ASP A 33 8.83 34.18 -15.65
N TYR A 34 9.90 34.76 -16.20
CA TYR A 34 10.22 36.17 -16.05
C TYR A 34 10.85 36.73 -17.34
N SER A 35 10.60 38.02 -17.59
CA SER A 35 11.17 38.73 -18.74
C SER A 35 12.60 39.15 -18.44
N TRP A 36 13.51 38.92 -19.38
CA TRP A 36 14.90 39.33 -19.28
C TRP A 36 15.31 40.08 -20.54
N ASP A 37 15.54 41.38 -20.40
CA ASP A 37 15.83 42.27 -21.53
C ASP A 37 17.31 42.68 -21.57
N ILE A 38 17.66 43.48 -22.59
CA ILE A 38 19.02 44.01 -22.77
C ILE A 38 19.47 44.85 -21.57
N GLN A 39 18.55 45.51 -20.85
CA GLN A 39 18.91 46.31 -19.68
C GLN A 39 19.35 45.40 -18.53
N HIS A 40 18.68 44.27 -18.31
CA HIS A 40 19.09 43.26 -17.33
C HIS A 40 20.45 42.65 -17.69
N ALA A 41 20.71 42.39 -18.98
CA ALA A 41 22.02 41.92 -19.45
C ALA A 41 23.14 42.94 -19.19
N GLN A 42 22.87 44.22 -19.39
CA GLN A 42 23.82 45.28 -19.09
C GLN A 42 24.02 45.49 -17.58
N MET A 43 22.99 45.29 -16.77
CA MET A 43 23.09 45.33 -15.31
C MET A 43 23.95 44.20 -14.78
N LEU A 44 23.77 42.97 -15.27
CA LEU A 44 24.56 41.81 -14.83
C LEU A 44 26.07 42.02 -14.98
N ASN A 45 26.50 42.71 -16.04
CA ASN A 45 27.92 43.05 -16.26
C ASN A 45 28.44 44.22 -15.40
N LYS A 46 27.55 44.95 -14.72
CA LYS A 46 27.88 46.10 -13.88
C LYS A 46 27.74 45.82 -12.38
N ILE A 47 27.00 44.78 -12.01
CA ILE A 47 26.83 44.35 -10.62
C ILE A 47 28.17 43.74 -10.12
N PRO A 48 28.62 44.05 -8.90
CA PRO A 48 29.76 43.40 -8.28
C PRO A 48 29.61 41.88 -8.28
N ILE A 49 30.71 41.17 -8.57
CA ILE A 49 30.66 39.70 -8.69
C ILE A 49 30.19 39.01 -7.40
N GLU A 50 30.48 39.61 -6.24
CA GLU A 50 30.03 39.19 -4.93
C GLU A 50 28.50 39.24 -4.80
N GLU A 51 27.88 40.29 -5.33
CA GLU A 51 26.42 40.47 -5.34
C GLU A 51 25.75 39.49 -6.32
N VAL A 52 26.36 39.24 -7.49
CA VAL A 52 25.89 38.18 -8.42
C VAL A 52 25.96 36.80 -7.76
N ALA A 53 27.08 36.49 -7.11
CA ALA A 53 27.28 35.23 -6.38
C ALA A 53 26.28 35.07 -5.23
N ASP A 54 25.92 36.16 -4.54
CA ASP A 54 24.91 36.15 -3.49
C ASP A 54 23.50 35.86 -4.04
N HIS A 55 23.10 36.52 -5.13
CA HIS A 55 21.81 36.23 -5.79
C HIS A 55 21.73 34.78 -6.27
N MET A 56 22.81 34.24 -6.86
CA MET A 56 22.89 32.84 -7.26
C MET A 56 22.79 31.89 -6.06
N ARG A 57 23.54 32.16 -4.98
CA ARG A 57 23.52 31.36 -3.74
C ARG A 57 22.12 31.28 -3.16
N LEU A 58 21.43 32.42 -3.05
CA LEU A 58 20.06 32.50 -2.53
C LEU A 58 19.08 31.75 -3.42
N LEU A 59 19.15 31.92 -4.74
CA LEU A 59 18.31 31.22 -5.70
C LEU A 59 18.51 29.69 -5.67
N ILE A 60 19.77 29.24 -5.76
CA ILE A 60 20.14 27.83 -5.70
C ILE A 60 19.67 27.22 -4.37
N GLY A 61 19.99 27.88 -3.24
CA GLY A 61 19.63 27.41 -1.91
C GLY A 61 18.11 27.31 -1.71
N ALA A 62 17.35 28.30 -2.18
CA ALA A 62 15.89 28.27 -2.14
C ALA A 62 15.33 27.12 -2.99
N LYS A 63 15.82 26.95 -4.23
CA LYS A 63 15.33 25.90 -5.14
C LYS A 63 15.63 24.49 -4.62
N LEU A 64 16.83 24.23 -4.11
CA LEU A 64 17.19 22.97 -3.47
C LEU A 64 16.34 22.71 -2.21
N SER A 65 16.09 23.76 -1.41
CA SER A 65 15.22 23.66 -0.23
C SER A 65 13.78 23.34 -0.60
N MET A 66 13.27 23.91 -1.70
CA MET A 66 11.94 23.60 -2.23
C MET A 66 11.83 22.16 -2.72
N GLU A 67 12.87 21.61 -3.38
CA GLU A 67 12.89 20.21 -3.81
C GLU A 67 12.94 19.23 -2.63
N LYS A 68 13.76 19.53 -1.61
CA LYS A 68 13.78 18.75 -0.36
C LYS A 68 12.45 18.84 0.38
N LEU A 69 11.83 20.03 0.40
CA LEU A 69 10.51 20.24 1.00
C LEU A 69 9.42 19.47 0.26
N HIS A 70 9.43 19.47 -1.07
CA HIS A 70 8.45 18.77 -1.90
C HIS A 70 8.54 17.26 -1.75
N SER A 71 9.76 16.71 -1.82
CA SER A 71 10.01 15.28 -1.60
C SER A 71 9.66 14.84 -0.18
N GLY A 72 10.03 15.64 0.82
CA GLY A 72 9.67 15.42 2.23
C GLY A 72 8.15 15.41 2.45
N PHE A 73 7.44 16.41 1.93
CA PHE A 73 5.98 16.50 2.00
C PHE A 73 5.31 15.25 1.42
N LYS A 74 5.72 14.84 0.21
CA LYS A 74 5.20 13.64 -0.45
C LYS A 74 5.48 12.38 0.36
N GLY A 75 6.67 12.29 0.97
CA GLY A 75 7.03 11.20 1.88
C GLY A 75 6.11 11.13 3.11
N SER A 76 5.98 12.25 3.83
CA SER A 76 5.14 12.39 5.03
C SER A 76 3.68 12.03 4.75
N VAL A 77 3.08 12.62 3.71
CA VAL A 77 1.67 12.38 3.33
C VAL A 77 1.46 10.90 3.00
N ASN A 78 2.34 10.29 2.22
CA ASN A 78 2.20 8.87 1.88
C ASN A 78 2.32 7.97 3.11
N GLN A 79 3.24 8.29 4.03
CA GLN A 79 3.36 7.57 5.30
C GLN A 79 2.07 7.67 6.13
N TYR A 80 1.52 8.88 6.29
CA TYR A 80 0.28 9.08 7.03
C TYR A 80 -0.89 8.35 6.38
N ARG A 81 -0.99 8.40 5.05
CA ARG A 81 -2.03 7.71 4.27
C ARG A 81 -1.94 6.20 4.44
N ASN A 82 -0.74 5.64 4.41
CA ASN A 82 -0.52 4.20 4.60
C ASN A 82 -0.89 3.76 6.01
N GLN A 83 -0.48 4.53 7.03
CA GLN A 83 -0.87 4.26 8.43
C GLN A 83 -2.38 4.30 8.60
N TYR A 84 -3.04 5.32 8.04
CA TYR A 84 -4.50 5.47 8.08
C TYR A 84 -5.22 4.28 7.45
N LYS A 85 -4.81 3.85 6.25
CA LYS A 85 -5.37 2.66 5.58
C LYS A 85 -5.20 1.39 6.40
N GLN A 86 -4.02 1.18 6.99
CA GLN A 86 -3.76 0.03 7.86
C GLN A 86 -4.66 0.06 9.11
N THR A 87 -4.85 1.23 9.73
CA THR A 87 -5.73 1.38 10.89
C THR A 87 -7.19 1.07 10.54
N ILE A 88 -7.71 1.58 9.42
CA ILE A 88 -9.08 1.26 8.98
C ILE A 88 -9.22 -0.25 8.74
N GLN A 89 -8.27 -0.85 8.01
CA GLN A 89 -8.31 -2.28 7.74
C GLN A 89 -8.32 -3.11 9.03
N GLN A 90 -7.52 -2.72 10.03
CA GLN A 90 -7.52 -3.38 11.34
C GLN A 90 -8.88 -3.28 12.02
N PHE A 91 -9.50 -2.09 12.03
CA PHE A 91 -10.85 -1.93 12.58
C PHE A 91 -11.90 -2.75 11.83
N ASP A 92 -11.82 -2.82 10.50
CA ASP A 92 -12.73 -3.64 9.68
C ASP A 92 -12.60 -5.13 10.01
N GLU A 93 -11.36 -5.62 10.13
CA GLU A 93 -11.07 -7.01 10.48
C GLU A 93 -11.53 -7.34 11.90
N GLU A 94 -11.26 -6.47 12.87
CA GLU A 94 -11.68 -6.65 14.26
C GLU A 94 -13.19 -6.59 14.40
N PHE A 95 -13.86 -5.64 13.75
CA PHE A 95 -15.31 -5.52 13.78
C PHE A 95 -15.98 -6.72 13.09
N SER A 96 -15.44 -7.19 11.96
CA SER A 96 -15.89 -8.41 11.29
C SER A 96 -15.75 -9.65 12.18
N LYS A 97 -14.61 -9.81 12.86
CA LYS A 97 -14.38 -10.88 13.84
C LYS A 97 -15.36 -10.80 15.00
N TYR A 98 -15.57 -9.60 15.55
CA TYR A 98 -16.52 -9.33 16.62
C TYR A 98 -17.96 -9.67 16.19
N LYS A 99 -18.41 -9.14 15.06
CA LYS A 99 -19.72 -9.43 14.46
C LYS A 99 -19.91 -10.93 14.27
N ARG A 100 -18.90 -11.63 13.73
CA ARG A 100 -18.95 -13.08 13.57
C ARG A 100 -19.09 -13.80 14.92
N ALA A 101 -18.28 -13.41 15.90
CA ALA A 101 -18.32 -14.00 17.24
C ALA A 101 -19.68 -13.82 17.93
N ARG A 102 -20.31 -12.65 17.74
CA ARG A 102 -21.61 -12.33 18.33
C ARG A 102 -22.78 -12.95 17.59
N CYS A 103 -22.74 -13.00 16.26
CA CYS A 103 -23.83 -13.49 15.43
C CYS A 103 -23.83 -15.00 15.18
N HIS A 104 -22.69 -15.67 15.34
CA HIS A 104 -22.54 -17.10 15.01
C HIS A 104 -22.04 -17.98 16.16
N PRO A 105 -22.62 -17.89 17.38
CA PRO A 105 -22.14 -18.66 18.52
C PRO A 105 -22.29 -20.18 18.33
N ASN A 106 -23.35 -20.65 17.65
CA ASN A 106 -23.55 -22.08 17.41
C ASN A 106 -22.60 -22.60 16.33
N GLU A 107 -22.37 -21.83 15.26
CA GLU A 107 -21.35 -22.16 14.26
C GLU A 107 -19.96 -22.30 14.90
N ILE A 108 -19.58 -21.34 15.74
CA ILE A 108 -18.26 -21.32 16.40
C ILE A 108 -18.14 -22.50 17.37
N ALA A 109 -19.15 -22.73 18.21
CA ALA A 109 -19.16 -23.87 19.12
C ALA A 109 -19.05 -25.21 18.36
N TYR A 110 -19.73 -25.33 17.21
CA TYR A 110 -19.62 -26.53 16.39
C TYR A 110 -18.20 -26.72 15.84
N ARG A 111 -17.61 -25.68 15.24
CA ARG A 111 -16.27 -25.72 14.65
C ARG A 111 -15.18 -26.02 15.67
N ASN A 112 -15.29 -25.48 16.89
CA ASN A 112 -14.35 -25.75 17.97
C ASN A 112 -14.35 -27.24 18.38
N ASN A 113 -15.48 -27.92 18.21
CA ASN A 113 -15.63 -29.34 18.51
C ASN A 113 -15.36 -30.25 17.30
N HIS A 114 -15.19 -29.72 16.08
CA HIS A 114 -15.12 -30.49 14.83
C HIS A 114 -14.12 -29.89 13.82
N ASP A 115 -12.82 -30.02 14.08
CA ASP A 115 -11.69 -29.69 13.18
C ASP A 115 -11.82 -28.34 12.44
N GLY A 116 -12.44 -27.34 13.08
CA GLY A 116 -12.64 -26.00 12.51
C GLY A 116 -13.64 -25.91 11.35
N ASN A 117 -14.31 -27.00 10.98
CA ASN A 117 -15.16 -27.08 9.79
C ASN A 117 -16.63 -27.33 10.13
N LEU A 118 -17.53 -26.72 9.37
CA LEU A 118 -18.94 -27.11 9.37
C LEU A 118 -19.12 -28.48 8.71
N PRO A 119 -20.26 -29.18 8.94
CA PRO A 119 -20.53 -30.45 8.28
C PRO A 119 -20.40 -30.31 6.76
N LYS A 120 -19.56 -31.15 6.15
CA LYS A 120 -19.32 -31.17 4.69
C LYS A 120 -19.86 -32.45 4.09
N THR A 121 -20.55 -32.33 2.97
CA THR A 121 -21.03 -33.47 2.18
C THR A 121 -19.85 -34.24 1.61
N LEU A 122 -19.95 -35.57 1.60
CA LEU A 122 -18.95 -36.43 0.98
C LEU A 122 -19.25 -36.58 -0.52
N PRO A 123 -18.22 -36.71 -1.38
CA PRO A 123 -18.44 -37.03 -2.78
C PRO A 123 -19.17 -38.38 -2.88
N ILE A 124 -20.23 -38.44 -3.69
CA ILE A 124 -20.98 -39.67 -3.94
C ILE A 124 -20.56 -40.20 -5.30
N ASP A 125 -20.01 -41.41 -5.33
CA ASP A 125 -19.83 -42.15 -6.57
C ASP A 125 -21.13 -42.86 -6.94
N TYR A 126 -21.93 -42.24 -7.81
CA TYR A 126 -23.18 -42.82 -8.30
C TYR A 126 -22.96 -44.02 -9.23
N GLY A 127 -21.72 -44.26 -9.68
CA GLY A 127 -21.32 -45.45 -10.44
C GLY A 127 -21.01 -46.67 -9.60
N ASP A 128 -20.92 -46.53 -8.27
CA ASP A 128 -20.60 -47.62 -7.37
C ASP A 128 -21.70 -48.70 -7.42
N LYS A 129 -21.29 -49.95 -7.63
CA LYS A 129 -22.17 -51.13 -7.70
C LYS A 129 -22.19 -51.92 -6.39
N HIS A 130 -21.36 -51.58 -5.41
CA HIS A 130 -21.24 -52.33 -4.16
C HIS A 130 -22.56 -52.40 -3.38
N PHE A 131 -23.39 -51.36 -3.42
CA PHE A 131 -24.73 -51.39 -2.81
C PHE A 131 -25.61 -52.50 -3.42
N ALA A 132 -25.70 -52.56 -4.75
CA ALA A 132 -26.47 -53.57 -5.46
C ALA A 132 -25.86 -54.98 -5.27
N LEU A 133 -24.53 -55.10 -5.33
CA LEU A 133 -23.83 -56.37 -5.09
C LEU A 133 -24.07 -56.93 -3.69
N ARG A 134 -24.04 -56.08 -2.65
CA ARG A 134 -24.42 -56.46 -1.28
C ARG A 134 -25.90 -56.86 -1.21
N GLY A 135 -26.77 -56.16 -1.92
CA GLY A 135 -28.18 -56.53 -2.07
C GLY A 135 -28.36 -57.94 -2.64
N TYR A 136 -27.64 -58.28 -3.72
CA TYR A 136 -27.67 -59.63 -4.30
C TYR A 136 -27.15 -60.70 -3.36
N LEU A 137 -26.12 -60.40 -2.56
CA LEU A 137 -25.60 -61.33 -1.54
C LEU A 137 -26.67 -61.61 -0.47
N ILE A 138 -27.35 -60.57 0.02
CA ILE A 138 -28.47 -60.72 0.96
C ILE A 138 -29.62 -61.51 0.32
N TYR A 139 -29.95 -61.22 -0.94
CA TYR A 139 -30.97 -61.96 -1.68
C TYR A 139 -30.62 -63.46 -1.81
N ALA A 140 -29.37 -63.80 -2.11
CA ALA A 140 -28.91 -65.18 -2.20
C ALA A 140 -29.02 -65.91 -0.85
N LEU A 141 -28.69 -65.24 0.26
CA LEU A 141 -28.88 -65.79 1.61
C LEU A 141 -30.36 -66.04 1.94
N ILE A 142 -31.25 -65.12 1.56
CA ILE A 142 -32.70 -65.28 1.75
C ILE A 142 -33.22 -66.46 0.92
N LEU A 143 -32.79 -66.60 -0.34
CA LEU A 143 -33.17 -67.74 -1.19
C LEU A 143 -32.65 -69.07 -0.64
N PHE A 144 -31.44 -69.09 -0.10
CA PHE A 144 -30.87 -70.28 0.54
C PHE A 144 -31.70 -70.69 1.77
N ALA A 145 -31.97 -69.75 2.68
CA ALA A 145 -32.82 -69.99 3.84
C ALA A 145 -34.23 -70.45 3.45
N TYR A 146 -34.82 -69.84 2.42
CA TYR A 146 -36.13 -70.22 1.88
C TYR A 146 -36.13 -71.67 1.35
N LYS A 147 -35.10 -72.09 0.62
CA LYS A 147 -34.97 -73.47 0.13
C LYS A 147 -34.81 -74.49 1.28
N VAL A 148 -34.00 -74.16 2.29
CA VAL A 148 -33.81 -75.01 3.48
C VAL A 148 -35.14 -75.18 4.23
N LEU A 149 -35.89 -74.10 4.46
CA LEU A 149 -37.21 -74.17 5.11
C LEU A 149 -38.25 -74.96 4.28
N GLY A 150 -38.18 -74.88 2.95
CA GLY A 150 -39.02 -75.68 2.06
C GLY A 150 -38.74 -77.19 2.14
N TRP A 151 -37.49 -77.58 2.40
CA TRP A 151 -37.09 -78.99 2.62
C TRP A 151 -37.67 -79.58 3.92
N PHE A 152 -37.90 -78.77 4.95
CA PHE A 152 -38.50 -79.20 6.21
C PHE A 152 -40.05 -79.25 6.17
N GLY A 153 -40.67 -79.21 4.99
CA GLY A 153 -42.11 -79.48 4.83
C GLY A 153 -43.05 -78.32 5.16
N VAL A 154 -42.54 -77.08 5.29
CA VAL A 154 -43.36 -75.87 5.59
C VAL A 154 -43.98 -75.26 4.30
N ALA A 155 -43.92 -75.98 3.19
CA ALA A 155 -44.43 -75.56 1.89
C ALA A 155 -45.96 -75.46 1.93
N GLY A 156 -46.48 -74.23 1.94
CA GLY A 156 -47.93 -73.95 2.00
C GLY A 156 -48.36 -73.03 3.13
N SER A 157 -47.47 -72.73 4.09
CA SER A 157 -47.79 -71.70 5.10
C SER A 157 -47.95 -70.31 4.45
N PRO A 158 -48.86 -69.45 4.96
CA PRO A 158 -49.00 -68.07 4.49
C PRO A 158 -47.67 -67.28 4.53
N LEU A 159 -46.82 -67.56 5.52
CA LEU A 159 -45.48 -66.97 5.64
C LEU A 159 -44.56 -67.36 4.47
N PHE A 160 -44.66 -68.59 3.97
CA PHE A 160 -43.87 -69.07 2.83
C PHE A 160 -44.28 -68.35 1.53
N ILE A 161 -45.59 -68.18 1.30
CA ILE A 161 -46.13 -67.45 0.13
C ILE A 161 -45.72 -65.97 0.18
N MET A 162 -45.83 -65.33 1.35
CA MET A 162 -45.40 -63.93 1.53
C MET A 162 -43.89 -63.74 1.31
N THR A 163 -43.08 -64.69 1.76
CA THR A 163 -41.63 -64.67 1.54
C THR A 163 -41.27 -64.85 0.06
N ALA A 164 -42.01 -65.69 -0.67
CA ALA A 164 -41.85 -65.87 -2.12
C ALA A 164 -42.22 -64.61 -2.92
N LEU A 165 -43.26 -63.88 -2.52
CA LEU A 165 -43.61 -62.60 -3.13
C LEU A 165 -42.58 -61.52 -2.81
N PHE A 166 -42.13 -61.43 -1.55
CA PHE A 166 -41.13 -60.46 -1.12
C PHE A 166 -39.78 -60.67 -1.82
N THR A 167 -39.32 -61.92 -1.95
CA THR A 167 -38.07 -62.23 -2.66
C THR A 167 -38.11 -61.84 -4.13
N ARG A 168 -39.24 -62.06 -4.83
CA ARG A 168 -39.40 -61.61 -6.23
C ARG A 168 -39.35 -60.08 -6.35
N LEU A 169 -40.04 -59.36 -5.47
CA LEU A 169 -39.99 -57.89 -5.45
C LEU A 169 -38.59 -57.37 -5.13
N PHE A 170 -37.93 -57.98 -4.13
CA PHE A 170 -36.59 -57.61 -3.71
C PHE A 170 -35.55 -57.78 -4.83
N PHE A 171 -35.66 -58.86 -5.62
CA PHE A 171 -34.82 -59.06 -6.81
C PHE A 171 -34.94 -57.91 -7.81
N TRP A 172 -36.18 -57.52 -8.16
CA TRP A 172 -36.41 -56.41 -9.09
C TRP A 172 -35.90 -55.08 -8.55
N VAL A 173 -36.10 -54.81 -7.25
CA VAL A 173 -35.59 -53.59 -6.60
C VAL A 173 -34.06 -53.51 -6.68
N ILE A 174 -33.33 -54.59 -6.37
CA ILE A 174 -31.86 -54.61 -6.48
C ILE A 174 -31.40 -54.47 -7.93
N THR A 175 -32.10 -55.12 -8.87
CA THR A 175 -31.80 -55.03 -10.30
C THR A 175 -31.94 -53.60 -10.81
N ILE A 176 -32.99 -52.88 -10.36
CA ILE A 176 -33.18 -51.46 -10.66
C ILE A 176 -32.02 -50.64 -10.10
N PHE A 177 -31.58 -50.85 -8.85
CA PHE A 177 -30.44 -50.12 -8.29
C PHE A 177 -29.12 -50.39 -9.04
N LEU A 178 -28.89 -51.63 -9.51
CA LEU A 178 -27.74 -51.94 -10.36
C LEU A 178 -27.80 -51.19 -11.69
N PHE A 179 -28.98 -51.16 -12.32
CA PHE A 179 -29.21 -50.42 -13.56
C PHE A 179 -28.97 -48.92 -13.35
N LEU A 180 -29.55 -48.32 -12.32
CA LEU A 180 -29.34 -46.90 -11.98
C LEU A 180 -27.86 -46.58 -11.73
N ALA A 181 -27.09 -47.50 -11.12
CA ALA A 181 -25.65 -47.34 -10.93
C ALA A 181 -24.87 -47.39 -12.24
N LEU A 182 -25.26 -48.25 -13.19
CA LEU A 182 -24.65 -48.29 -14.54
C LEU A 182 -24.81 -46.96 -15.28
N PHE A 183 -25.94 -46.28 -15.10
CA PHE A 183 -26.21 -44.95 -15.68
C PHE A 183 -25.78 -43.77 -14.79
N ARG A 184 -25.09 -44.03 -13.66
CA ARG A 184 -24.61 -43.00 -12.71
C ARG A 184 -25.70 -42.04 -12.23
N LEU A 185 -26.93 -42.53 -12.09
CA LEU A 185 -28.06 -41.68 -11.68
C LEU A 185 -28.03 -41.42 -10.16
N PRO A 186 -28.42 -40.23 -9.67
CA PRO A 186 -28.33 -39.87 -8.25
C PRO A 186 -29.03 -40.84 -7.26
N ILE A 187 -30.04 -41.55 -7.75
CA ILE A 187 -30.86 -42.47 -6.96
C ILE A 187 -30.14 -43.82 -6.72
N SER A 188 -29.06 -44.12 -7.45
CA SER A 188 -28.31 -45.39 -7.35
C SER A 188 -27.69 -45.63 -5.98
N GLN A 189 -27.38 -44.55 -5.24
CA GLN A 189 -26.75 -44.56 -3.93
C GLN A 189 -27.64 -43.92 -2.87
N PRO A 190 -28.76 -44.57 -2.48
CA PRO A 190 -29.75 -43.98 -1.58
C PRO A 190 -29.18 -43.71 -0.19
N LEU A 191 -28.29 -44.57 0.32
CA LEU A 191 -27.67 -44.40 1.64
C LEU A 191 -26.69 -43.23 1.69
N ALA A 192 -25.84 -43.07 0.67
CA ALA A 192 -24.89 -41.96 0.59
C ALA A 192 -25.62 -40.62 0.40
N SER A 193 -26.67 -40.62 -0.44
CA SER A 193 -27.54 -39.46 -0.65
C SER A 193 -28.28 -39.06 0.63
N TYR A 194 -28.80 -40.04 1.38
CA TYR A 194 -29.44 -39.80 2.67
C TYR A 194 -28.47 -39.19 3.69
N ARG A 195 -27.25 -39.72 3.81
CA ARG A 195 -26.21 -39.17 4.70
C ARG A 195 -25.86 -37.72 4.34
N ASN A 196 -25.68 -37.42 3.05
CA ASN A 196 -25.42 -36.04 2.61
C ASN A 196 -26.60 -35.10 2.88
N LYS A 197 -27.84 -35.57 2.72
CA LYS A 197 -29.04 -34.81 3.09
C LYS A 197 -29.07 -34.53 4.60
N GLU A 198 -28.69 -35.49 5.43
CA GLU A 198 -28.60 -35.31 6.88
C GLU A 198 -27.52 -34.29 7.25
N ILE A 199 -26.33 -34.37 6.63
CA ILE A 199 -25.23 -33.40 6.81
C ILE A 199 -25.68 -31.98 6.44
N LEU A 200 -26.35 -31.80 5.30
CA LEU A 200 -26.92 -30.51 4.90
C LEU A 200 -27.97 -30.03 5.91
N GLY A 201 -28.83 -30.92 6.40
CA GLY A 201 -29.82 -30.61 7.43
C GLY A 201 -29.18 -30.22 8.77
N GLN A 202 -28.08 -30.86 9.17
CA GLN A 202 -27.30 -30.46 10.34
C GLN A 202 -26.70 -29.07 10.17
N LYS A 203 -26.02 -28.82 9.03
CA LYS A 203 -25.47 -27.50 8.70
C LYS A 203 -26.55 -26.40 8.75
N GLN A 204 -27.70 -26.65 8.12
CA GLN A 204 -28.80 -25.69 8.07
C GLN A 204 -29.35 -25.40 9.47
N ARG A 205 -29.52 -26.43 10.31
CA ARG A 205 -29.97 -26.26 11.71
C ARG A 205 -29.01 -25.41 12.54
N ILE A 206 -27.70 -25.53 12.34
CA ILE A 206 -26.71 -24.68 13.03
C ILE A 206 -26.90 -23.22 12.61
N LEU A 207 -26.99 -22.96 11.31
CA LEU A 207 -27.16 -21.61 10.76
C LEU A 207 -28.49 -20.98 11.14
N ASP A 208 -29.58 -21.74 11.16
CA ASP A 208 -30.89 -21.24 11.54
C ASP A 208 -30.96 -20.92 13.03
N ARG A 209 -30.30 -21.72 13.90
CA ARG A 209 -30.15 -21.38 15.33
C ARG A 209 -29.40 -20.08 15.54
N ASP A 210 -28.36 -19.81 14.75
CA ASP A 210 -27.64 -18.53 14.80
C ASP A 210 -28.53 -17.35 14.36
N LYS A 211 -29.33 -17.53 13.29
CA LYS A 211 -30.30 -16.51 12.87
C LYS A 211 -31.36 -16.24 13.95
N GLU A 212 -31.90 -17.29 14.56
CA GLU A 212 -32.85 -17.18 15.67
C GLU A 212 -32.22 -16.49 16.88
N PHE A 213 -30.96 -16.82 17.20
CA PHE A 213 -30.19 -16.18 18.25
C PHE A 213 -30.03 -14.68 18.00
N CYS A 214 -29.63 -14.26 16.80
CA CYS A 214 -29.51 -12.86 16.44
C CYS A 214 -30.84 -12.13 16.57
N LYS A 215 -31.93 -12.72 16.06
CA LYS A 215 -33.28 -12.14 16.14
C LYS A 215 -33.75 -11.99 17.59
N LYS A 216 -33.53 -13.00 18.43
CA LYS A 216 -33.93 -13.00 19.84
C LYS A 216 -33.18 -11.96 20.67
N ASN A 217 -31.91 -11.72 20.35
CA ASN A 217 -31.05 -10.78 21.06
C ASN A 217 -30.96 -9.40 20.40
N ASN A 218 -31.80 -9.12 19.38
CA ASN A 218 -31.78 -7.87 18.61
C ASN A 218 -30.39 -7.47 18.07
N LEU A 219 -29.59 -8.46 17.67
CA LEU A 219 -28.26 -8.25 17.11
C LEU A 219 -28.38 -7.87 15.63
N ASN A 220 -28.57 -6.58 15.38
CA ASN A 220 -28.49 -5.98 14.05
C ASN A 220 -27.17 -5.18 13.90
N ASP A 221 -26.85 -4.80 12.67
CA ASP A 221 -25.58 -4.14 12.34
C ASP A 221 -25.37 -2.83 13.12
N GLN A 222 -26.42 -2.05 13.36
CA GLN A 222 -26.34 -0.80 14.10
C GLN A 222 -26.10 -1.04 15.60
N THR A 223 -26.74 -2.04 16.19
CA THR A 223 -26.50 -2.42 17.60
C THR A 223 -25.08 -2.91 17.79
N LEU A 224 -24.59 -3.76 16.88
CA LEU A 224 -23.23 -4.28 16.93
C LEU A 224 -22.18 -3.19 16.74
N ASP A 225 -22.41 -2.24 15.81
CA ASP A 225 -21.58 -1.06 15.64
C ASP A 225 -21.54 -0.23 16.93
N ASN A 226 -22.68 0.06 17.54
CA ASN A 226 -22.75 0.81 18.79
C ASN A 226 -22.06 0.10 19.97
N GLU A 227 -22.21 -1.22 20.09
CA GLU A 227 -21.54 -2.02 21.13
C GLU A 227 -20.02 -2.03 20.94
N PHE A 228 -19.54 -2.17 19.69
CA PHE A 228 -18.11 -2.18 19.36
C PHE A 228 -17.50 -0.76 19.30
N GLN A 229 -18.34 0.27 19.11
CA GLN A 229 -17.96 1.63 18.80
C GLN A 229 -17.17 1.77 17.48
N TYR A 230 -17.60 1.06 16.43
CA TYR A 230 -16.86 1.02 15.16
C TYR A 230 -16.91 2.39 14.44
N SER A 231 -18.09 2.98 14.29
CA SER A 231 -18.26 4.33 13.71
C SER A 231 -17.48 5.41 14.47
N TYR A 232 -17.41 5.30 15.80
CA TYR A 232 -16.62 6.21 16.64
C TYR A 232 -15.10 6.02 16.43
N SER A 233 -14.65 4.77 16.31
CA SER A 233 -13.25 4.44 16.03
C SER A 233 -12.81 4.96 14.65
N LEU A 234 -13.67 4.83 13.64
CA LEU A 234 -13.44 5.42 12.32
C LEU A 234 -13.35 6.95 12.38
N ALA A 235 -14.24 7.61 13.13
CA ALA A 235 -14.21 9.06 13.29
C ALA A 235 -12.92 9.55 13.96
N ILE A 236 -12.39 8.81 14.93
CA ILE A 236 -11.07 9.09 15.54
C ILE A 236 -9.96 8.92 14.52
N ALA A 237 -9.94 7.82 13.76
CA ALA A 237 -8.92 7.58 12.74
C ALA A 237 -8.91 8.69 11.67
N ASN A 238 -10.08 9.10 11.20
CA ASN A 238 -10.25 10.22 10.28
C ASN A 238 -9.68 11.51 10.86
N THR A 239 -10.02 11.83 12.12
CA THR A 239 -9.55 13.02 12.83
C THR A 239 -8.03 13.03 12.97
N MET A 240 -7.44 11.93 13.43
CA MET A 240 -5.99 11.83 13.60
C MET A 240 -5.24 11.95 12.27
N TYR A 241 -5.79 11.36 11.20
CA TYR A 241 -5.22 11.49 9.87
C TYR A 241 -5.30 12.94 9.36
N ALA A 242 -6.50 13.53 9.42
CA ALA A 242 -6.75 14.87 8.94
C ALA A 242 -5.91 15.92 9.68
N GLU A 243 -5.81 15.84 11.01
CA GLU A 243 -4.99 16.77 11.79
C GLU A 243 -3.50 16.70 11.42
N LYS A 244 -2.95 15.48 11.21
CA LYS A 244 -1.55 15.30 10.80
C LYS A 244 -1.29 15.89 9.42
N VAL A 245 -2.15 15.54 8.45
CA VAL A 245 -2.00 16.01 7.08
C VAL A 245 -2.22 17.52 6.97
N GLN A 246 -3.19 18.08 7.69
CA GLN A 246 -3.44 19.52 7.72
C GLN A 246 -2.24 20.27 8.30
N LYS A 247 -1.68 19.79 9.43
CA LYS A 247 -0.49 20.40 10.04
C LYS A 247 0.70 20.38 9.08
N GLU A 248 0.93 19.25 8.42
CA GLU A 248 2.01 19.10 7.44
C GLU A 248 1.79 20.05 6.26
N LYS A 249 0.58 20.08 5.71
CA LYS A 249 0.19 20.98 4.62
C LYS A 249 0.44 22.45 4.99
N ASP A 250 -0.03 22.90 6.15
CA ASP A 250 0.11 24.30 6.59
C ASP A 250 1.58 24.69 6.79
N TRP A 251 2.38 23.77 7.34
CA TRP A 251 3.83 23.97 7.50
C TRP A 251 4.54 24.06 6.14
N VAL A 252 4.24 23.14 5.22
CA VAL A 252 4.80 23.12 3.87
C VAL A 252 4.41 24.37 3.08
N GLU A 253 3.14 24.76 3.12
CA GLU A 253 2.65 25.95 2.43
C GLU A 253 3.33 27.22 2.93
N THR A 254 3.52 27.35 4.24
CA THR A 254 4.27 28.48 4.85
C THR A 254 5.71 28.52 4.37
N ARG A 255 6.40 27.37 4.35
CA ARG A 255 7.80 27.27 3.92
C ARG A 255 7.96 27.49 2.41
N LEU A 256 7.07 26.92 1.61
CA LEU A 256 7.03 27.10 0.16
C LEU A 256 6.87 28.58 -0.20
N ASN A 257 5.97 29.31 0.48
CA ASN A 257 5.81 30.74 0.30
C ASN A 257 7.11 31.52 0.58
N ALA A 258 7.80 31.20 1.67
CA ALA A 258 9.05 31.86 2.02
C ALA A 258 10.15 31.60 0.99
N TYR A 259 10.33 30.35 0.54
CA TYR A 259 11.33 30.02 -0.47
C TYR A 259 10.98 30.60 -1.84
N TYR A 260 9.71 30.57 -2.23
CA TYR A 260 9.25 31.14 -3.49
C TYR A 260 9.46 32.65 -3.54
N ALA A 261 9.29 33.36 -2.43
CA ALA A 261 9.63 34.79 -2.35
C ALA A 261 11.12 35.03 -2.60
N ILE A 262 12.01 34.21 -2.00
CA ILE A 262 13.46 34.28 -2.26
C ILE A 262 13.75 34.03 -3.75
N VAL A 263 13.09 33.04 -4.38
CA VAL A 263 13.24 32.79 -5.81
C VAL A 263 12.83 34.03 -6.62
N MET A 264 11.64 34.59 -6.38
CA MET A 264 11.15 35.79 -7.07
C MET A 264 12.12 36.97 -6.96
N ASP A 265 12.67 37.21 -5.77
CA ASP A 265 13.57 38.33 -5.51
C ASP A 265 14.93 38.18 -6.18
N ASN A 266 15.39 36.96 -6.44
CA ASN A 266 16.76 36.70 -6.92
C ASN A 266 16.82 36.25 -8.39
N VAL A 267 15.75 35.69 -8.93
CA VAL A 267 15.75 35.11 -10.29
C VAL A 267 15.95 36.16 -11.38
N ILE A 268 15.45 37.39 -11.17
CA ILE A 268 15.49 38.49 -12.14
C ILE A 268 16.90 38.96 -12.51
N TYR A 269 17.88 38.72 -11.64
CA TYR A 269 19.27 39.11 -11.84
C TYR A 269 20.02 38.19 -12.80
N LEU A 270 19.44 37.03 -13.13
CA LEU A 270 20.11 35.97 -13.88
C LEU A 270 19.35 35.67 -15.18
N PRO A 271 20.01 35.20 -16.25
CA PRO A 271 19.31 34.89 -17.51
C PRO A 271 18.35 33.68 -17.36
N PRO A 272 17.13 33.72 -17.94
CA PRO A 272 16.15 32.63 -17.86
C PRO A 272 16.67 31.28 -18.32
N GLU A 273 17.51 31.27 -19.36
CA GLU A 273 18.14 30.06 -19.89
C GLU A 273 19.08 29.38 -18.87
N GLN A 274 19.61 30.12 -17.91
CA GLN A 274 20.50 29.59 -16.88
C GLN A 274 19.72 29.17 -15.63
N THR A 275 18.72 29.95 -15.24
CA THR A 275 17.88 29.63 -14.06
C THR A 275 16.97 28.43 -14.32
N SER A 276 16.53 28.21 -15.56
CA SER A 276 15.82 26.98 -15.95
C SER A 276 16.68 25.71 -15.92
N ASN A 277 18.02 25.84 -15.94
CA ASN A 277 18.96 24.73 -15.79
C ASN A 277 19.80 24.90 -14.52
N MET A 278 19.23 24.49 -13.38
CA MET A 278 19.85 24.65 -12.07
C MET A 278 21.22 23.99 -11.95
N ASN A 279 21.47 22.88 -12.63
CA ASN A 279 22.78 22.21 -12.62
C ASN A 279 23.86 23.09 -13.24
N ARG A 280 23.54 23.71 -14.37
CA ARG A 280 24.45 24.66 -15.03
C ARG A 280 24.67 25.90 -14.17
N LEU A 281 23.61 26.42 -13.54
CA LEU A 281 23.73 27.57 -12.64
C LEU A 281 24.63 27.28 -11.42
N VAL A 282 24.54 26.07 -10.85
CA VAL A 282 25.44 25.60 -9.79
C VAL A 282 26.89 25.50 -10.29
N GLY A 283 27.11 25.01 -11.51
CA GLY A 283 28.44 24.99 -12.12
C GLY A 283 29.04 26.39 -12.26
N ILE A 284 28.23 27.37 -12.71
CA ILE A 284 28.67 28.77 -12.84
C ILE A 284 29.00 29.35 -11.46
N TYR A 285 28.18 29.04 -10.45
CA TYR A 285 28.43 29.48 -9.08
C TYR A 285 29.74 28.91 -8.52
N GLY A 286 30.00 27.63 -8.77
CA GLY A 286 31.27 26.98 -8.41
C GLY A 286 32.48 27.63 -9.08
N ALA A 287 32.38 27.96 -10.37
CA ALA A 287 33.45 28.66 -11.09
C ALA A 287 33.75 30.05 -10.50
N LEU A 288 32.71 30.80 -10.12
CA LEU A 288 32.88 32.09 -9.44
C LEU A 288 33.55 31.96 -8.06
N LEU A 289 33.16 30.95 -7.28
CA LEU A 289 33.80 30.67 -5.98
C LEU A 289 35.27 30.27 -6.13
N ASN A 290 35.64 29.62 -7.24
CA ASN A 290 37.01 29.22 -7.55
C ASN A 290 37.87 30.35 -8.13
N GLY A 291 37.40 31.59 -8.08
CA GLY A 291 38.19 32.78 -8.40
C GLY A 291 38.03 33.32 -9.82
N VAL A 292 37.06 32.83 -10.60
CA VAL A 292 36.72 33.44 -11.88
C VAL A 292 36.09 34.81 -11.64
N SER A 293 36.72 35.86 -12.18
CA SER A 293 36.42 37.25 -11.82
C SER A 293 35.20 37.87 -12.51
N THR A 294 34.58 37.17 -13.47
CA THR A 294 33.40 37.69 -14.19
C THR A 294 32.37 36.60 -14.46
N TRP A 295 31.09 36.99 -14.48
CA TRP A 295 29.99 36.12 -14.89
C TRP A 295 30.22 35.50 -16.27
N GLN A 296 30.66 36.31 -17.24
CA GLN A 296 30.88 35.85 -18.61
C GLN A 296 31.97 34.77 -18.68
N ALA A 297 33.09 34.96 -17.97
CA ALA A 297 34.15 33.96 -17.92
C ALA A 297 33.69 32.67 -17.22
N ALA A 298 32.90 32.77 -16.15
CA ALA A 298 32.35 31.60 -15.45
C ALA A 298 31.34 30.84 -16.32
N TYR A 299 30.47 31.57 -17.03
CA TYR A 299 29.57 31.02 -18.03
C TYR A 299 30.35 30.31 -19.15
N GLU A 300 31.37 30.94 -19.70
CA GLU A 300 32.19 30.37 -20.77
C GLU A 300 32.95 29.13 -20.32
N HIS A 301 33.48 29.14 -19.09
CA HIS A 301 34.17 28.00 -18.49
C HIS A 301 33.24 26.78 -18.40
N VAL A 302 32.06 26.94 -17.80
CA VAL A 302 31.08 25.85 -17.69
C VAL A 302 30.56 25.43 -19.07
N SER A 303 30.34 26.38 -19.98
CA SER A 303 29.92 26.08 -21.35
C SER A 303 31.00 25.37 -22.16
N ALA A 304 32.28 25.59 -21.84
CA ALA A 304 33.40 24.89 -22.45
C ALA A 304 33.46 23.46 -21.89
N ASP A 305 33.27 23.27 -20.59
CA ASP A 305 33.22 21.95 -19.95
C ASP A 305 32.05 21.10 -20.45
N GLU A 306 30.84 21.68 -20.57
CA GLU A 306 29.68 20.99 -21.15
C GLU A 306 29.92 20.60 -22.61
N ARG A 307 30.53 21.50 -23.39
CA ARG A 307 30.93 21.22 -24.78
C ARG A 307 32.01 20.14 -24.84
N PHE A 308 32.96 20.19 -23.92
CA PHE A 308 34.04 19.22 -23.82
C PHE A 308 33.51 17.84 -23.43
N GLN A 309 32.62 17.73 -22.44
CA GLN A 309 31.97 16.45 -22.09
C GLN A 309 31.15 15.89 -23.26
N LYS A 310 30.35 16.72 -23.95
CA LYS A 310 29.62 16.29 -25.15
C LYS A 310 30.56 15.83 -26.26
N MET A 311 31.66 16.55 -26.45
CA MET A 311 32.68 16.20 -27.43
C MET A 311 33.41 14.91 -27.02
N THR A 312 33.75 14.72 -25.75
CA THR A 312 34.35 13.49 -25.21
C THR A 312 33.42 12.31 -25.38
N ASN A 313 32.14 12.44 -25.07
CA ASN A 313 31.16 11.37 -25.32
C ASN A 313 31.04 11.07 -26.82
N SER A 314 31.00 12.10 -27.67
CA SER A 314 30.96 11.92 -29.13
C SER A 314 32.25 11.33 -29.70
N ILE A 315 33.40 11.66 -29.11
CA ILE A 315 34.71 11.12 -29.47
C ILE A 315 34.82 9.67 -28.99
N VAL A 316 34.36 9.34 -27.79
CA VAL A 316 34.27 7.95 -27.30
C VAL A 316 33.36 7.13 -28.21
N ASP A 317 32.22 7.67 -28.61
CA ASP A 317 31.31 7.03 -29.57
C ASP A 317 31.95 6.90 -30.96
N ALA A 318 32.75 7.88 -31.40
CA ALA A 318 33.49 7.80 -32.67
C ALA A 318 34.67 6.82 -32.60
N ILE A 319 35.37 6.74 -31.47
CA ILE A 319 36.48 5.81 -31.19
C ILE A 319 35.98 4.38 -31.15
N ASN A 320 34.82 4.13 -30.53
CA ASN A 320 34.16 2.84 -30.55
C ASN A 320 33.76 2.39 -31.97
N ASN A 321 33.79 3.31 -32.94
CA ASN A 321 33.35 3.10 -34.32
C ASN A 321 34.46 3.34 -35.39
N ALA A 322 35.72 3.57 -35.01
CA ALA A 322 36.81 3.91 -35.95
C ALA A 322 37.91 2.82 -36.07
N ASP A 323 38.37 2.57 -37.30
CA ASP A 323 39.36 1.53 -37.66
C ASP A 323 40.80 1.82 -37.17
N SER A 324 41.59 0.74 -37.02
CA SER A 324 42.74 0.62 -36.10
C SER A 324 43.93 1.59 -36.28
N ASN A 325 44.04 2.31 -37.39
CA ASN A 325 45.18 3.23 -37.63
C ASN A 325 44.96 4.64 -37.06
N VAL A 326 43.76 4.93 -36.53
CA VAL A 326 43.43 6.19 -35.83
C VAL A 326 43.78 6.12 -34.34
N ILE A 327 44.04 4.92 -33.80
CA ILE A 327 44.18 4.62 -32.38
C ILE A 327 45.42 5.28 -31.74
N ASP A 328 46.55 5.38 -32.46
CA ASP A 328 47.81 5.89 -31.87
C ASP A 328 47.84 7.42 -31.73
N ALA A 329 47.30 8.17 -32.70
CA ALA A 329 47.10 9.63 -32.56
C ALA A 329 46.00 9.97 -31.54
N VAL A 330 45.06 9.04 -31.35
CA VAL A 330 44.01 9.13 -30.32
C VAL A 330 44.54 8.83 -28.93
N ASN A 331 45.59 8.01 -28.77
CA ASN A 331 46.17 7.72 -27.45
C ASN A 331 46.90 8.94 -26.85
N ASP A 332 47.64 9.72 -27.65
CA ASP A 332 48.25 10.98 -27.19
C ASP A 332 47.18 12.05 -26.84
N ALA A 333 46.10 12.11 -27.63
CA ALA A 333 44.96 12.98 -27.34
C ALA A 333 44.20 12.50 -26.08
N ARG A 334 44.04 11.19 -25.90
CA ARG A 334 43.44 10.55 -24.72
C ARG A 334 44.25 10.84 -23.48
N ASP A 335 45.58 10.78 -23.50
CA ASP A 335 46.41 11.05 -22.31
C ASP A 335 46.35 12.53 -21.91
N THR A 336 46.32 13.43 -22.90
CA THR A 336 46.08 14.88 -22.68
C THR A 336 44.67 15.15 -22.14
N ILE A 337 43.66 14.44 -22.64
CA ILE A 337 42.25 14.54 -22.20
C ILE A 337 42.07 13.92 -20.80
N THR A 338 42.77 12.82 -20.50
CA THR A 338 42.72 12.12 -19.21
C THR A 338 43.38 12.96 -18.12
N SER A 339 44.53 13.60 -18.42
CA SER A 339 45.16 14.56 -17.51
C SER A 339 44.26 15.74 -17.17
N LYS A 340 43.53 16.30 -18.15
CA LYS A 340 42.54 17.37 -17.90
C LYS A 340 41.28 16.87 -17.18
N LEU A 341 40.87 15.62 -17.43
CA LEU A 341 39.76 14.97 -16.72
C LEU A 341 40.09 14.73 -15.26
N GLU A 342 41.31 14.33 -14.92
CA GLU A 342 41.75 14.17 -13.52
C GLU A 342 41.75 15.51 -12.78
N GLU A 343 42.20 16.58 -13.43
CA GLU A 343 42.16 17.96 -12.88
C GLU A 343 40.71 18.47 -12.71
N THR A 344 39.79 18.05 -13.59
CA THR A 344 38.36 18.40 -13.52
C THR A 344 37.59 17.55 -12.49
N ASP A 345 37.90 16.25 -12.39
CA ASP A 345 37.31 15.32 -11.43
C ASP A 345 37.74 15.66 -9.99
N GLU A 346 38.95 16.21 -9.81
CA GLU A 346 39.42 16.76 -8.53
C GLU A 346 38.60 18.01 -8.12
N ASN A 347 38.29 18.90 -9.07
CA ASN A 347 37.43 20.06 -8.83
C ASN A 347 35.96 19.66 -8.54
N ILE A 348 35.44 18.64 -9.22
CA ILE A 348 34.10 18.07 -8.97
C ILE A 348 34.06 17.33 -7.63
N ARG A 349 35.11 16.59 -7.24
CA ARG A 349 35.21 15.97 -5.91
C ARG A 349 35.26 17.01 -4.80
N ASN A 350 35.95 18.12 -5.01
CA ASN A 350 35.97 19.23 -4.06
C ASN A 350 34.59 19.89 -3.93
N LEU A 351 33.86 20.06 -5.04
CA LEU A 351 32.48 20.56 -5.06
C LEU A 351 31.50 19.59 -4.39
N ASN A 352 31.57 18.28 -4.69
CA ASN A 352 30.78 17.24 -4.04
C ASN A 352 31.08 17.18 -2.54
N SER A 353 32.34 17.32 -2.12
CA SER A 353 32.66 17.39 -0.68
C SER A 353 32.06 18.62 0.01
N SER A 354 31.90 19.73 -0.72
CA SER A 354 31.29 20.96 -0.20
C SER A 354 29.76 20.84 -0.14
N ILE A 355 29.16 20.22 -1.16
CA ILE A 355 27.72 19.87 -1.21
C ILE A 355 27.39 18.82 -0.13
N ASP A 356 28.25 17.83 0.09
CA ASP A 356 28.08 16.83 1.15
C ASP A 356 28.21 17.46 2.53
N ARG A 357 29.12 18.43 2.72
CA ARG A 357 29.22 19.22 3.96
C ARG A 357 27.98 20.09 4.19
N GLN A 358 27.45 20.73 3.14
CA GLN A 358 26.23 21.53 3.24
C GLN A 358 25.00 20.64 3.46
N THR A 359 24.92 19.49 2.80
CA THR A 359 23.86 18.49 2.98
C THR A 359 23.92 17.90 4.38
N ALA A 360 25.11 17.57 4.89
CA ALA A 360 25.32 17.12 6.27
C ALA A 360 24.99 18.22 7.29
N ALA A 361 25.29 19.49 7.01
CA ALA A 361 24.87 20.59 7.86
C ALA A 361 23.34 20.75 7.86
N ILE A 362 22.68 20.62 6.70
CA ILE A 362 21.22 20.65 6.60
C ILE A 362 20.59 19.44 7.29
N ASP A 363 21.18 18.25 7.17
CA ASP A 363 20.70 17.05 7.85
C ASP A 363 20.91 17.13 9.36
N TYR A 364 22.03 17.71 9.82
CA TYR A 364 22.27 18.04 11.22
C TYR A 364 21.20 19.01 11.75
N TRP A 365 20.92 20.11 11.03
CA TRP A 365 19.87 21.07 11.42
C TRP A 365 18.46 20.46 11.38
N ASN A 366 18.18 19.55 10.44
CA ASN A 366 16.90 18.84 10.37
C ASN A 366 16.75 17.81 11.49
N GLN A 367 17.84 17.15 11.87
CA GLN A 367 17.86 16.24 13.01
C GLN A 367 17.65 17.02 14.31
N GLU A 368 18.34 18.14 14.49
CA GLU A 368 18.18 19.02 15.66
C GLU A 368 16.75 19.57 15.76
N GLN A 369 16.14 19.96 14.63
CA GLN A 369 14.71 20.34 14.58
C GLN A 369 13.76 19.18 14.87
N SER A 370 14.08 17.96 14.43
CA SER A 370 13.29 16.76 14.72
C SER A 370 13.37 16.37 16.20
N GLU A 371 14.54 16.53 16.81
CA GLU A 371 14.76 16.32 18.25
C GLU A 371 14.03 17.39 19.08
N ILE A 372 14.01 18.65 18.64
CA ILE A 372 13.20 19.72 19.25
C ILE A 372 11.70 19.41 19.11
N ALA A 373 11.25 18.93 17.94
CA ALA A 373 9.86 18.55 17.72
C ALA A 373 9.45 17.33 18.57
N ALA A 374 10.34 16.35 18.73
CA ALA A 374 10.14 15.20 19.61
C ALA A 374 10.11 15.60 21.09
N ALA A 375 10.99 16.52 21.51
CA ALA A 375 10.98 17.10 22.85
C ALA A 375 9.68 17.87 23.13
N GLN A 376 9.20 18.67 22.17
CA GLN A 376 7.92 19.36 22.27
C GLN A 376 6.74 18.39 22.32
N ALA A 377 6.75 17.31 21.52
CA ALA A 377 5.73 16.26 21.59
C ALA A 377 5.76 15.52 22.94
N GLY A 378 6.94 15.28 23.51
CA GLY A 378 7.12 14.70 24.84
C GLY A 378 6.58 15.60 25.96
N ILE A 379 6.85 16.91 25.88
CA ILE A 379 6.29 17.91 26.82
C ILE A 379 4.77 17.97 26.68
N MET A 380 4.22 17.93 25.47
CA MET A 380 2.78 17.88 25.24
C MET A 380 2.16 16.61 25.81
N TYR A 381 2.81 15.46 25.65
CA TYR A 381 2.34 14.19 26.20
C TYR A 381 2.34 14.19 27.74
N ASP A 382 3.42 14.68 28.39
CA ASP A 382 3.47 14.78 29.86
C ASP A 382 2.46 15.81 30.39
N THR A 383 2.28 16.93 29.68
CA THR A 383 1.26 17.94 30.02
C THR A 383 -0.14 17.34 29.94
N ASN A 384 -0.44 16.55 28.90
CA ASN A 384 -1.74 15.92 28.72
C ASN A 384 -2.00 14.86 29.81
N ARG A 385 -0.96 14.10 30.20
CA ARG A 385 -1.01 13.17 31.33
C ARG A 385 -1.30 13.87 32.65
N ARG A 386 -0.58 14.96 32.96
CA ARG A 386 -0.79 15.77 34.18
C ARG A 386 -2.19 16.39 34.22
N ILE A 387 -2.71 16.87 33.09
CA ILE A 387 -4.09 17.38 32.98
C ILE A 387 -5.10 16.27 33.28
N LYS A 388 -4.88 15.05 32.76
CA LYS A 388 -5.75 13.90 33.02
C LYS A 388 -5.72 13.46 34.49
N GLU A 389 -4.54 13.48 35.11
CA GLU A 389 -4.38 13.21 36.54
C GLU A 389 -5.06 14.27 37.41
N MET A 390 -4.91 15.56 37.10
CA MET A 390 -5.63 16.64 37.79
C MET A 390 -7.15 16.50 37.59
N SER A 391 -7.61 16.24 36.36
CA SER A 391 -9.03 16.04 36.06
C SER A 391 -9.62 14.86 36.83
N ASN A 392 -8.86 13.79 37.06
CA ASN A 392 -9.31 12.65 37.86
C ASN A 392 -9.35 12.98 39.36
N ARG A 393 -8.46 13.84 39.86
CA ARG A 393 -8.50 14.35 41.25
C ARG A 393 -9.66 15.30 41.54
N TYR A 394 -10.21 15.96 40.52
CA TYR A 394 -11.41 16.81 40.65
C TYR A 394 -12.73 16.04 40.45
N LYS A 395 -12.66 14.76 40.04
CA LYS A 395 -13.84 13.89 39.84
C LYS A 395 -14.07 12.90 40.99
N ASN A 396 -13.11 12.78 41.90
CA ASN A 396 -13.24 12.16 43.22
C ASN A 396 -13.29 13.27 44.26
#